data_AF-U4T8H5-F1
#
_entry.id   AF-U4T8H5-F1
#
_cell.length_a   1.000
_cell.length_b   1.000
_cell.length_c   1.000
_cell.angle_alpha   90.00
_cell.angle_beta   90.00
_cell.angle_gamma   90.00
#
_symmetry.space_group_name_H-M   'P 1'
#
loop_
_entity.id
_entity.type
_entity.pdbx_description
1 polymer ?
#
loop_
_entity_poly.entity_id
_entity_poly.type
_entity_poly.pdbx_seq_one_letter_code
_entity_poly.pdbx_strand_id
1 'polypeptide(L)'
;MNYSPEHKVDEPTPRPTKTADSNHRNSVGTMSDHEVAQRGQHNMMSDTKRRSLITYNHITYFLYVISYFTAGLLWIVPIVMNYAKRRDADGSWLATHFDWQIKTFWYSIVWFFLGIIIITFALGGFGVSMLADSGSIALGSVLLAGFGLLIMTFTFIWHLYRIVRGWIALTDGRPVP
;
A
#
# COMPACT_ATOMS: atom_id res chain seq x y z
N MET A 1 -30.45 -68.17 6.64
CA MET A 1 -31.21 -66.95 7.02
C MET A 1 -32.25 -66.72 5.95
N ASN A 2 -33.53 -66.83 6.33
CA ASN A 2 -34.70 -66.79 5.45
C ASN A 2 -34.94 -65.40 4.85
N TYR A 3 -35.25 -65.38 3.55
CA TYR A 3 -35.87 -64.24 2.88
C TYR A 3 -37.33 -64.61 2.58
N SER A 4 -38.29 -63.79 3.01
CA SER A 4 -39.73 -63.98 2.80
C SER A 4 -40.22 -62.95 1.77
N PRO A 5 -41.02 -63.31 0.75
CA PRO A 5 -41.47 -62.38 -0.28
C PRO A 5 -42.85 -61.80 0.07
N GLU A 6 -43.00 -60.47 0.02
CA GLU A 6 -44.29 -59.82 0.25
C GLU A 6 -45.08 -59.58 -1.04
N HIS A 7 -46.37 -59.88 -0.93
CA HIS A 7 -47.41 -59.97 -1.95
C HIS A 7 -48.10 -58.60 -2.13
N LYS A 8 -48.21 -58.12 -3.38
CA LYS A 8 -49.08 -56.98 -3.75
C LYS A 8 -50.55 -57.42 -3.79
N VAL A 9 -51.46 -56.54 -3.34
CA VAL A 9 -52.91 -56.62 -3.60
C VAL A 9 -53.44 -55.20 -3.90
N ASP A 10 -54.36 -55.12 -4.87
CA ASP A 10 -54.69 -53.94 -5.69
C ASP A 10 -55.76 -52.95 -5.12
N GLU A 11 -55.79 -51.78 -5.76
CA GLU A 11 -56.51 -50.51 -5.52
C GLU A 11 -58.06 -50.57 -5.63
N PRO A 12 -58.81 -49.63 -5.01
CA PRO A 12 -59.66 -48.78 -5.85
C PRO A 12 -59.86 -47.33 -5.36
N THR A 13 -59.92 -46.39 -6.30
CA THR A 13 -60.18 -44.94 -6.09
C THR A 13 -61.67 -44.61 -5.91
N PRO A 14 -62.02 -43.66 -5.02
CA PRO A 14 -63.12 -42.73 -5.33
C PRO A 14 -62.81 -41.23 -5.11
N ARG A 15 -63.52 -40.41 -5.91
CA ARG A 15 -63.44 -38.96 -6.14
C ARG A 15 -63.77 -38.06 -4.92
N PRO A 16 -63.46 -36.73 -5.00
CA PRO A 16 -63.50 -35.82 -3.86
C PRO A 16 -64.89 -35.24 -3.60
N THR A 17 -65.18 -34.82 -2.37
CA THR A 17 -66.25 -33.83 -2.10
C THR A 17 -65.82 -32.84 -1.02
N LYS A 18 -65.94 -31.56 -1.39
CA LYS A 18 -65.55 -30.33 -0.71
C LYS A 18 -66.65 -29.90 0.27
N THR A 19 -66.30 -29.48 1.48
CA THR A 19 -66.92 -28.39 2.27
C THR A 19 -66.08 -28.25 3.56
N ALA A 20 -65.13 -27.32 3.64
CA ALA A 20 -65.32 -25.91 3.96
C ALA A 20 -66.08 -25.70 5.29
N ASP A 21 -65.34 -25.52 6.38
CA ASP A 21 -65.69 -24.49 7.35
C ASP A 21 -64.42 -23.87 7.94
N SER A 22 -64.50 -22.56 8.11
CA SER A 22 -63.42 -21.60 8.16
C SER A 22 -63.48 -20.82 9.47
N ASN A 23 -62.28 -20.47 9.96
CA ASN A 23 -62.02 -19.31 10.83
C ASN A 23 -62.65 -19.35 12.24
N HIS A 24 -61.79 -19.31 13.27
CA HIS A 24 -61.21 -18.07 13.79
C HIS A 24 -60.62 -18.32 15.20
N ARG A 25 -59.32 -18.02 15.44
CA ARG A 25 -58.81 -17.32 16.65
C ARG A 25 -57.26 -17.22 16.72
N ASN A 26 -56.82 -15.97 16.81
CA ASN A 26 -55.68 -15.42 17.56
C ASN A 26 -54.29 -15.39 16.90
N SER A 27 -53.94 -14.23 16.34
CA SER A 27 -52.62 -13.87 15.84
C SER A 27 -51.67 -13.56 17.00
N VAL A 28 -50.80 -14.52 17.33
CA VAL A 28 -49.47 -14.23 17.83
C VAL A 28 -48.82 -13.34 16.76
N GLY A 29 -48.60 -12.06 17.07
CA GLY A 29 -47.79 -11.17 16.24
C GLY A 29 -46.34 -11.59 16.38
N THR A 30 -45.99 -12.72 15.76
CA THR A 30 -44.63 -13.15 15.52
C THR A 30 -43.90 -11.98 14.87
N MET A 31 -42.94 -11.40 15.57
CA MET A 31 -42.00 -10.44 14.98
C MET A 31 -41.52 -11.07 13.68
N SER A 32 -41.88 -10.45 12.55
CA SER A 32 -41.77 -11.14 11.28
C SER A 32 -40.30 -11.44 11.01
N ASP A 33 -40.01 -12.60 10.44
CA ASP A 33 -38.64 -12.99 10.08
C ASP A 33 -37.95 -11.92 9.22
N HIS A 34 -38.75 -11.11 8.50
CA HIS A 34 -38.31 -9.96 7.73
C HIS A 34 -37.77 -8.80 8.59
N GLU A 35 -38.32 -8.52 9.77
CA GLU A 35 -37.83 -7.47 10.67
C GLU A 35 -36.57 -7.90 11.42
N VAL A 36 -36.49 -9.18 11.83
CA VAL A 36 -35.29 -9.77 12.45
C VAL A 36 -34.14 -9.82 11.43
N ALA A 37 -34.43 -10.20 10.18
CA ALA A 37 -33.46 -10.19 9.09
C ALA A 37 -32.99 -8.78 8.72
N GLN A 38 -33.88 -7.78 8.68
CA GLN A 38 -33.50 -6.40 8.38
C GLN A 38 -32.64 -5.77 9.48
N ARG A 39 -32.93 -6.03 10.77
CA ARG A 39 -32.09 -5.57 11.89
C ARG A 39 -30.71 -6.23 11.90
N GLY A 40 -30.61 -7.50 11.52
CA GLY A 40 -29.34 -8.21 11.33
C GLY A 40 -28.51 -7.66 10.17
N GLN A 41 -29.16 -7.36 9.04
CA GLN A 41 -28.48 -6.83 7.85
C GLN A 41 -27.97 -5.39 8.01
N HIS A 42 -28.73 -4.51 8.68
CA HIS A 42 -28.30 -3.13 8.93
C HIS A 42 -27.06 -3.07 9.86
N ASN A 43 -26.95 -4.02 10.80
CA ASN A 43 -25.83 -4.11 11.75
C ASN A 43 -24.58 -4.77 11.10
N MET A 44 -24.75 -5.79 10.27
CA MET A 44 -23.65 -6.51 9.61
C MET A 44 -23.00 -5.70 8.47
N MET A 45 -23.79 -4.90 7.73
CA MET A 45 -23.26 -4.01 6.70
C MET A 45 -22.54 -2.80 7.31
N SER A 46 -23.04 -2.30 8.45
CA SER A 46 -22.40 -1.26 9.29
C SER A 46 -21.01 -1.68 9.76
N ASP A 47 -20.87 -2.88 10.32
CA ASP A 47 -19.60 -3.32 10.92
C ASP A 47 -18.52 -3.65 9.89
N THR A 48 -18.89 -4.27 8.77
CA THR A 48 -17.95 -4.58 7.68
C THR A 48 -17.47 -3.32 6.99
N LYS A 49 -18.38 -2.37 6.74
CA LYS A 49 -18.06 -1.07 6.16
C LYS A 49 -17.21 -0.25 7.14
N ARG A 50 -17.54 -0.22 8.42
CA ARG A 50 -16.74 0.46 9.44
C ARG A 50 -15.33 -0.12 9.56
N ARG A 51 -15.17 -1.45 9.55
CA ARG A 51 -13.85 -2.11 9.55
C ARG A 51 -13.08 -1.84 8.26
N SER A 52 -13.72 -1.87 7.10
CA SER A 52 -13.04 -1.57 5.83
C SER A 52 -12.59 -0.11 5.76
N LEU A 53 -13.40 0.84 6.25
CA LEU A 53 -13.00 2.24 6.38
C LEU A 53 -11.86 2.42 7.38
N ILE A 54 -11.90 1.73 8.53
CA ILE A 54 -10.80 1.78 9.51
C ILE A 54 -9.52 1.17 8.92
N THR A 55 -9.58 0.03 8.24
CA THR A 55 -8.42 -0.60 7.56
C THR A 55 -7.89 0.28 6.44
N TYR A 56 -8.78 0.88 5.63
CA TYR A 56 -8.40 1.83 4.58
C TYR A 56 -7.66 3.04 5.17
N ASN A 57 -8.14 3.58 6.30
CA ASN A 57 -7.48 4.69 6.97
C ASN A 57 -6.15 4.29 7.62
N HIS A 58 -6.01 3.06 8.11
CA HIS A 58 -4.72 2.55 8.58
C HIS A 58 -3.71 2.39 7.44
N ILE A 59 -4.17 1.92 6.27
CA ILE A 59 -3.34 1.81 5.07
C ILE A 59 -2.88 3.21 4.62
N THR A 60 -3.77 4.20 4.57
CA THR A 60 -3.38 5.56 4.17
C THR A 60 -2.45 6.23 5.20
N TYR A 61 -2.65 6.04 6.51
CA TYR A 61 -1.71 6.51 7.53
C TYR A 61 -0.34 5.83 7.43
N PHE A 62 -0.28 4.52 7.15
CA PHE A 62 0.97 3.82 6.92
C PHE A 62 1.70 4.30 5.66
N LEU A 63 0.96 4.53 4.57
CA LEU A 63 1.49 5.12 3.33
C LEU A 63 1.97 6.56 3.56
N TYR A 64 1.33 7.36 4.42
CA TYR A 64 1.81 8.69 4.79
C TYR A 64 3.09 8.65 5.64
N VAL A 65 3.18 7.71 6.58
CA VAL A 65 4.40 7.52 7.39
C VAL A 65 5.57 7.04 6.50
N ILE A 66 5.34 6.16 5.53
CA ILE A 66 6.36 5.78 4.52
C ILE A 66 6.72 6.95 3.59
N SER A 67 5.76 7.81 3.25
CA SER A 67 6.00 8.92 2.35
C SER A 67 6.90 10.01 2.94
N TYR A 68 6.90 10.16 4.27
CA TYR A 68 7.74 11.13 4.99
C TYR A 68 9.10 10.56 5.45
N PHE A 69 9.21 9.25 5.64
CA PHE A 69 10.44 8.60 6.09
C PHE A 69 11.27 8.14 4.88
N THR A 70 12.28 8.87 4.39
CA THR A 70 13.29 9.51 5.23
C THR A 70 14.27 10.47 4.59
N ALA A 71 14.09 10.96 3.35
CA ALA A 71 15.11 11.86 2.76
C ALA A 71 16.57 11.33 2.88
N GLY A 72 16.77 10.00 2.94
CA GLY A 72 18.06 9.33 3.15
C GLY A 72 18.36 8.75 4.55
N LEU A 73 17.60 9.06 5.62
CA LEU A 73 17.97 8.67 7.00
C LEU A 73 17.89 7.15 7.32
N LEU A 74 16.97 6.38 6.71
CA LEU A 74 16.92 4.91 6.91
C LEU A 74 18.12 4.16 6.34
N TRP A 75 18.95 4.81 5.54
CA TRP A 75 20.12 4.18 4.91
C TRP A 75 21.31 3.99 5.85
N ILE A 76 21.24 4.49 7.09
CA ILE A 76 22.30 4.32 8.10
C ILE A 76 22.54 2.83 8.42
N VAL A 77 21.48 2.02 8.57
CA VAL A 77 21.64 0.59 8.86
C VAL A 77 22.28 -0.15 7.66
N PRO A 78 21.76 -0.01 6.42
CA PRO A 78 22.39 -0.57 5.23
C PRO A 78 23.86 -0.16 5.05
N ILE A 79 24.20 1.13 5.23
CA ILE A 79 25.58 1.59 5.01
C ILE A 79 26.54 1.02 6.06
N VAL A 80 26.13 0.97 7.34
CA VAL A 80 26.94 0.37 8.40
C VAL A 80 27.13 -1.13 8.15
N MET A 81 26.06 -1.85 7.79
CA MET A 81 26.15 -3.26 7.41
C MET A 81 27.10 -3.47 6.22
N ASN A 82 27.01 -2.62 5.20
CA ASN A 82 27.87 -2.72 4.03
C ASN A 82 29.34 -2.50 4.39
N TYR A 83 29.68 -1.47 5.17
CA TYR A 83 31.07 -1.27 5.63
C TYR A 83 31.56 -2.41 6.53
N ALA A 84 30.71 -2.91 7.43
CA ALA A 84 31.08 -3.98 8.36
C ALA A 84 31.37 -5.31 7.63
N LYS A 85 30.54 -5.68 6.66
CA LYS A 85 30.67 -6.94 5.90
C LYS A 85 31.53 -6.86 4.66
N ARG A 86 31.86 -5.65 4.17
CA ARG A 86 32.70 -5.46 2.98
C ARG A 86 34.01 -6.21 3.07
N ARG A 87 34.72 -6.08 4.20
CA ARG A 87 36.03 -6.74 4.42
C ARG A 87 35.95 -8.28 4.38
N ASP A 88 34.82 -8.83 4.82
CA ASP A 88 34.60 -10.27 4.85
C ASP A 88 34.34 -10.83 3.43
N ALA A 89 33.99 -9.95 2.49
CA ALA A 89 33.75 -10.26 1.09
C ALA A 89 34.96 -9.98 0.19
N ASP A 90 36.09 -9.52 0.73
CA ASP A 90 37.30 -9.19 -0.03
C ASP A 90 37.80 -10.41 -0.82
N GLY A 91 38.14 -10.19 -2.10
CA GLY A 91 38.53 -11.27 -3.02
C GLY A 91 37.35 -12.02 -3.67
N SER A 92 36.11 -11.69 -3.32
CA SER A 92 34.90 -12.23 -4.00
C SER A 92 34.23 -11.19 -4.89
N TRP A 93 33.41 -11.65 -5.84
CA TRP A 93 32.55 -10.76 -6.64
C TRP A 93 31.53 -10.00 -5.78
N LEU A 94 31.26 -10.45 -4.55
CA LEU A 94 30.33 -9.81 -3.63
C LEU A 94 30.87 -8.48 -3.07
N ALA A 95 32.20 -8.31 -2.96
CA ALA A 95 32.81 -7.04 -2.58
C ALA A 95 32.38 -5.88 -3.49
N THR A 96 32.20 -6.17 -4.79
CA THR A 96 31.74 -5.17 -5.77
C THR A 96 30.32 -4.66 -5.48
N HIS A 97 29.46 -5.49 -4.88
CA HIS A 97 28.11 -5.10 -4.50
C HIS A 97 28.12 -4.20 -3.26
N PHE A 98 28.96 -4.53 -2.28
CA PHE A 98 29.16 -3.68 -1.11
C PHE A 98 29.71 -2.31 -1.54
N ASP A 99 30.72 -2.28 -2.41
CA ASP A 99 31.26 -1.05 -2.99
C ASP A 99 30.21 -0.26 -3.78
N TRP A 100 29.39 -0.94 -4.59
CA TRP A 100 28.33 -0.32 -5.36
C TRP A 100 27.29 0.36 -4.46
N GLN A 101 26.86 -0.31 -3.40
CA GLN A 101 25.90 0.24 -2.44
C GLN A 101 26.50 1.41 -1.66
N ILE A 102 27.75 1.29 -1.20
CA ILE A 102 28.47 2.36 -0.50
C ILE A 102 28.61 3.61 -1.39
N LYS A 103 29.05 3.45 -2.64
CA LYS A 103 29.16 4.57 -3.60
C LYS A 103 27.80 5.21 -3.87
N THR A 104 26.75 4.40 -4.03
CA THR A 104 25.39 4.89 -4.31
C THR A 104 24.85 5.75 -3.15
N PHE A 105 25.17 5.38 -1.92
CA PHE A 105 24.87 6.18 -0.73
C PHE A 105 25.61 7.51 -0.71
N TRP A 106 26.92 7.53 -0.94
CA TRP A 106 27.67 8.80 -0.94
C TRP A 106 27.24 9.74 -2.08
N TYR A 107 27.00 9.20 -3.27
CA TYR A 107 26.45 9.98 -4.37
C TYR A 107 25.06 10.52 -4.06
N SER A 108 24.19 9.77 -3.40
CA SER A 108 22.86 10.28 -3.04
C SER A 108 22.94 11.42 -2.03
N ILE A 109 23.85 11.35 -1.04
CA ILE A 109 24.11 12.48 -0.14
C ILE A 109 24.49 13.73 -0.92
N VAL A 110 25.43 13.63 -1.86
CA VAL A 110 25.88 14.79 -2.67
C VAL A 110 24.72 15.41 -3.46
N TRP A 111 23.93 14.58 -4.14
CA TRP A 111 22.77 15.08 -4.90
C TRP A 111 21.69 15.68 -4.00
N PHE A 112 21.46 15.11 -2.81
CA PHE A 112 20.49 15.62 -1.84
C PHE A 112 20.94 16.97 -1.27
N PHE A 113 22.22 17.10 -0.91
CA PHE A 113 22.81 18.37 -0.47
C PHE A 113 22.74 19.42 -1.57
N LEU A 114 23.05 19.06 -2.83
CA LEU A 114 22.93 19.97 -3.96
C LEU A 114 21.49 20.44 -4.17
N GLY A 115 20.51 19.54 -4.06
CA GLY A 115 19.08 19.87 -4.12
C GLY A 115 18.65 20.82 -2.99
N ILE A 116 19.07 20.57 -1.76
CA ILE A 116 18.81 21.44 -0.60
C ILE A 116 19.42 22.82 -0.82
N ILE A 117 20.65 22.91 -1.34
CA ILE A 117 21.29 24.19 -1.65
C ILE A 117 20.46 24.95 -2.69
N ILE A 118 20.11 24.32 -3.82
CA ILE A 118 19.31 24.96 -4.86
C ILE A 118 17.95 25.45 -4.33
N ILE A 119 17.26 24.62 -3.54
CA ILE A 119 15.98 24.96 -2.93
C ILE A 119 16.15 26.07 -1.87
N THR A 120 17.20 26.05 -1.06
CA THR A 120 17.49 27.09 -0.06
C THR A 120 17.87 28.42 -0.72
N PHE A 121 18.57 28.40 -1.84
CA PHE A 121 18.80 29.59 -2.66
C PHE A 121 17.50 30.11 -3.28
N ALA A 122 16.63 29.20 -3.75
CA ALA A 122 15.32 29.53 -4.29
C ALA A 122 14.35 30.09 -3.22
N LEU A 123 14.38 29.56 -1.99
CA LEU A 123 13.41 29.86 -0.92
C LEU A 123 13.92 30.78 0.20
N GLY A 124 15.23 30.90 0.43
CA GLY A 124 15.78 31.50 1.66
C GLY A 124 16.77 32.66 1.48
N GLY A 125 17.62 32.66 0.45
CA GLY A 125 18.77 33.60 0.37
C GLY A 125 18.74 34.66 -0.74
N PHE A 126 18.16 34.36 -1.91
CA PHE A 126 18.12 35.26 -3.08
C PHE A 126 16.70 35.47 -3.63
N GLY A 127 15.85 34.43 -3.56
CA GLY A 127 14.45 34.51 -4.01
C GLY A 127 13.51 35.31 -3.10
N VAL A 128 13.76 35.32 -1.79
CA VAL A 128 12.99 36.12 -0.81
C VAL A 128 13.56 37.52 -0.63
N SER A 129 14.86 37.72 -0.78
CA SER A 129 15.52 39.04 -0.68
C SER A 129 15.19 39.96 -1.86
N MET A 130 14.80 39.41 -2.99
CA MET A 130 14.28 40.16 -4.14
C MET A 130 12.74 40.42 -4.06
N LEU A 131 12.01 39.91 -3.05
CA LEU A 131 10.65 40.40 -2.78
C LEU A 131 10.62 41.86 -2.26
N ALA A 132 11.79 42.47 -2.07
CA ALA A 132 11.95 43.92 -2.00
C ALA A 132 11.80 44.53 -3.42
N ASP A 133 10.57 44.93 -3.75
CA ASP A 133 10.19 45.86 -4.82
C ASP A 133 10.45 45.47 -6.29
N SER A 134 9.85 44.38 -6.81
CA SER A 134 9.26 44.34 -8.17
C SER A 134 8.64 42.97 -8.52
N GLY A 135 7.47 42.98 -9.17
CA GLY A 135 6.68 41.78 -9.51
C GLY A 135 7.35 40.72 -10.42
N SER A 136 8.58 40.96 -10.90
CA SER A 136 9.34 40.06 -11.78
C SER A 136 10.06 38.94 -11.04
N ILE A 137 10.27 39.11 -9.73
CA ILE A 137 11.18 38.25 -8.95
C ILE A 137 10.50 36.93 -8.57
N ALA A 138 9.20 36.97 -8.27
CA ALA A 138 8.43 35.80 -7.88
C ALA A 138 8.46 34.70 -8.97
N LEU A 139 8.48 35.08 -10.25
CA LEU A 139 8.57 34.14 -11.37
C LEU A 139 9.93 33.43 -11.42
N GLY A 140 11.03 34.15 -11.16
CA GLY A 140 12.37 33.56 -11.13
C GLY A 140 12.53 32.51 -10.03
N SER A 141 12.00 32.79 -8.83
CA SER A 141 12.04 31.87 -7.70
C SER A 141 11.22 30.60 -7.94
N VAL A 142 10.05 30.72 -8.57
CA VAL A 142 9.20 29.56 -8.92
C VAL A 142 9.87 28.68 -9.98
N LEU A 143 10.47 29.27 -11.01
CA LEU A 143 11.20 28.52 -12.03
C LEU A 143 12.44 27.81 -11.45
N LEU A 144 13.18 28.48 -10.55
CA LEU A 144 14.33 27.89 -9.88
C LEU A 144 13.93 26.77 -8.91
N ALA A 145 12.83 26.94 -8.16
CA ALA A 145 12.27 25.90 -7.31
C ALA A 145 11.79 24.69 -8.14
N GLY A 146 11.13 24.94 -9.28
CA GLY A 146 10.75 23.90 -10.23
C GLY A 146 11.96 23.13 -10.78
N PHE A 147 13.05 23.83 -11.09
CA PHE A 147 14.31 23.21 -11.50
C PHE A 147 14.93 22.35 -10.38
N GLY A 148 14.89 22.83 -9.13
CA GLY A 148 15.30 22.05 -7.96
C GLY A 148 14.48 20.76 -7.78
N LEU A 149 13.16 20.81 -8.00
CA LEU A 149 12.28 19.63 -7.96
C LEU A 149 12.56 18.65 -9.10
N LEU A 150 12.86 19.14 -10.30
CA LEU A 150 13.27 18.29 -11.43
C LEU A 150 14.56 17.53 -11.12
N ILE A 151 15.55 18.22 -10.52
CA ILE A 151 16.80 17.59 -10.08
C ILE A 151 16.51 16.52 -9.02
N MET A 152 15.70 16.82 -8.01
CA MET A 152 15.35 15.85 -6.97
C MET A 152 14.63 14.61 -7.55
N THR A 153 13.72 14.81 -8.49
CA THR A 153 13.00 13.73 -9.18
C THR A 153 13.96 12.87 -9.99
N PHE A 154 14.87 13.51 -10.75
CA PHE A 154 15.90 12.83 -11.51
C PHE A 154 16.83 12.02 -10.59
N THR A 155 17.28 12.60 -9.47
CA THR A 155 18.09 11.90 -8.47
C THR A 155 17.36 10.69 -7.91
N PHE A 156 16.05 10.81 -7.61
CA PHE A 156 15.25 9.69 -7.12
C PHE A 156 15.19 8.54 -8.14
N ILE A 157 14.91 8.84 -9.40
CA ILE A 157 14.88 7.85 -10.49
C ILE A 157 16.25 7.20 -10.68
N TRP A 158 17.32 8.00 -10.71
CA TRP A 158 18.70 7.52 -10.81
C TRP A 158 19.05 6.57 -9.65
N HIS A 159 18.60 6.89 -8.43
CA HIS A 159 18.85 6.07 -7.25
C HIS A 159 18.11 4.71 -7.32
N LEU A 160 16.83 4.72 -7.71
CA LEU A 160 16.05 3.50 -7.93
C LEU A 160 16.70 2.61 -8.99
N TYR A 161 17.11 3.19 -10.12
CA TYR A 161 17.81 2.50 -11.17
C TYR A 161 19.09 1.80 -10.67
N ARG A 162 19.91 2.50 -9.87
CA ARG A 162 21.16 1.95 -9.30
C ARG A 162 20.89 0.76 -8.38
N ILE A 163 19.81 0.79 -7.59
CA ILE A 163 19.42 -0.30 -6.70
C ILE A 163 18.97 -1.51 -7.52
N VAL A 164 18.08 -1.31 -8.49
CA VAL A 164 17.57 -2.39 -9.36
C VAL A 164 18.72 -3.04 -10.14
N ARG A 165 19.62 -2.24 -10.73
CA ARG A 165 20.79 -2.76 -11.44
C ARG A 165 21.68 -3.60 -10.52
N GLY A 166 21.92 -3.14 -9.29
CA GLY A 166 22.71 -3.87 -8.29
C GLY A 166 22.03 -5.18 -7.87
N TRP A 167 20.70 -5.19 -7.72
CA TRP A 167 19.95 -6.39 -7.37
C TRP A 167 19.94 -7.43 -8.50
N ILE A 168 19.74 -7.00 -9.75
CA ILE A 168 19.80 -7.89 -10.91
C ILE A 168 21.18 -8.57 -10.99
N ALA A 169 22.27 -7.80 -10.82
CA ALA A 169 23.62 -8.38 -10.82
C ALA A 169 23.84 -9.38 -9.67
N LEU A 170 23.28 -9.11 -8.49
CA LEU A 170 23.36 -10.01 -7.34
C LEU A 170 22.66 -11.33 -7.61
N THR A 171 21.46 -11.29 -8.21
CA THR A 171 20.68 -12.48 -8.57
C THR A 171 21.36 -13.30 -9.67
N ASP A 172 22.05 -12.64 -10.60
CA ASP A 172 22.81 -13.28 -11.67
C ASP A 172 24.19 -13.81 -11.21
N GLY A 173 24.59 -13.59 -9.94
CA GLY A 173 25.89 -14.01 -9.42
C GLY A 173 27.09 -13.32 -10.09
N ARG A 174 26.88 -12.14 -10.67
CA ARG A 174 27.88 -11.40 -11.47
C ARG A 174 28.32 -10.12 -10.78
N PRO A 175 29.60 -9.70 -10.88
CA PRO A 175 30.08 -8.47 -10.25
C PRO A 175 29.43 -7.20 -10.84
N VAL A 176 29.36 -6.14 -10.02
CA VAL A 176 28.91 -4.80 -10.45
C VAL A 176 30.13 -3.91 -10.75
N PRO A 177 30.13 -3.11 -11.83
CA PRO A 177 31.27 -2.23 -12.16
C PRO A 177 31.52 -1.10 -11.15
#